data_AF-A0A3P8IEC8-F1
#
_entry.id   AF-A0A3P8IEC8-F1
#
_cell.length_a   1.000
_cell.length_b   1.000
_cell.length_c   1.000
_cell.angle_alpha   90.00
_cell.angle_beta   90.00
_cell.angle_gamma   90.00
#
_symmetry.space_group_name_H-M   'P 1'
#
loop_
_entity.id
_entity.type
_entity.pdbx_description
1 polymer ?
#
loop_
_entity_poly.entity_id
_entity_poly.type
_entity_poly.pdbx_seq_one_letter_code
_entity_poly.pdbx_strand_id
1 'polypeptide(L)'
;MLKERNVFSFKRLWTFTGPGFLMSIAYLDPGNIESDLQSGAIANYRLLWLLLLATLMGLFLQRLAARLGVVSGRHLAEVCYDEYPTPARIILWIMVEVAIIGSDMQEVIGTAIAINLLSFGYIPLWAGVLITILDTFTFLFLDKYGLRKLEFFFGLLITIMAVTFGYEYIVVKPDQVSLLRGLFVPSCPGCGWPELEQAVGILGAVVMPHNFYLHSALVKSRDIDRNNPSLVCS
;
A
#
# COMPACT_ATOMS: atom_id res chain seq x y z
N MET A 1 22.12 14.88 36.78
CA MET A 1 21.37 13.72 37.30
C MET A 1 19.95 14.21 37.53
N LEU A 2 18.98 13.93 36.68
CA LEU A 2 18.21 12.68 36.76
C LEU A 2 17.89 12.14 35.36
N LYS A 3 18.08 10.83 35.27
CA LYS A 3 17.93 9.94 34.13
C LYS A 3 16.57 9.28 34.29
N GLU A 4 15.56 9.70 33.53
CA GLU A 4 14.37 8.88 33.29
C GLU A 4 14.46 8.28 31.89
N ARG A 5 15.04 7.08 31.84
CA ARG A 5 14.97 6.15 30.72
C ARG A 5 13.72 5.29 30.88
N ASN A 6 13.04 5.06 29.76
CA ASN A 6 11.97 4.09 29.50
C ASN A 6 10.62 4.46 30.15
N VAL A 7 9.48 4.43 29.44
CA VAL A 7 8.88 3.20 28.91
C VAL A 7 8.13 3.48 27.61
N PHE A 8 8.28 2.58 26.64
CA PHE A 8 7.42 2.41 25.46
C PHE A 8 5.94 2.53 25.87
N SER A 9 5.32 3.69 25.68
CA SER A 9 3.93 3.89 26.08
C SER A 9 3.03 3.33 24.99
N PHE A 10 2.42 2.17 25.22
CA PHE A 10 1.46 1.54 24.31
C PHE A 10 0.35 2.50 23.85
N LYS A 11 -0.04 3.46 24.70
CA LYS A 11 -1.04 4.49 24.38
C LYS A 11 -0.50 5.54 23.39
N ARG A 12 0.78 5.89 23.53
CA ARG A 12 1.51 6.76 22.59
C ARG A 12 1.80 6.02 21.30
N LEU A 13 2.23 4.76 21.36
CA LEU A 13 2.40 3.86 20.22
C LEU A 13 1.08 3.74 19.44
N TRP A 14 -0.03 3.40 20.09
CA TRP A 14 -1.36 3.30 19.47
C TRP A 14 -1.85 4.62 18.87
N THR A 15 -1.47 5.75 19.47
CA THR A 15 -1.71 7.03 18.84
C THR A 15 -0.84 7.10 17.58
N PHE A 16 0.48 6.86 17.66
CA PHE A 16 1.43 6.87 16.54
C PHE A 16 1.25 5.78 15.46
N THR A 17 0.52 4.69 15.71
CA THR A 17 0.28 3.61 14.74
C THR A 17 -0.62 4.04 13.59
N GLY A 18 -1.50 5.04 13.78
CA GLY A 18 -2.47 5.50 12.77
C GLY A 18 -1.91 5.72 11.35
N PRO A 19 -0.89 6.57 11.12
CA PRO A 19 -0.34 6.81 9.79
C PRO A 19 0.36 5.57 9.20
N GLY A 20 1.03 4.76 10.02
CA GLY A 20 1.62 3.50 9.56
C GLY A 20 0.57 2.45 9.19
N PHE A 21 -0.55 2.45 9.92
CA PHE A 21 -1.71 1.60 9.65
C PHE A 21 -2.45 2.04 8.38
N LEU A 22 -2.70 3.33 8.20
CA LEU A 22 -3.28 3.89 6.97
C LEU A 22 -2.40 3.60 5.74
N MET A 23 -1.08 3.68 5.91
CA MET A 23 -0.13 3.27 4.88
C MET A 23 -0.18 1.78 4.58
N SER A 24 -0.38 0.94 5.60
CA SER A 24 -0.52 -0.51 5.40
C SER A 24 -1.82 -0.84 4.66
N ILE A 25 -2.91 -0.09 4.91
CA ILE A 25 -4.16 -0.21 4.15
C ILE A 25 -3.94 0.12 2.68
N ALA A 26 -3.17 1.16 2.36
CA ALA A 26 -2.89 1.59 0.99
C ALA A 26 -2.03 0.59 0.17
N TYR A 27 -1.46 -0.44 0.81
CA TYR A 27 -0.77 -1.56 0.14
C TYR A 27 -1.65 -2.82 0.02
N LEU A 28 -2.82 -2.81 0.66
CA LEU A 28 -3.79 -3.90 0.69
C LEU A 28 -5.01 -3.61 -0.17
N ASP A 29 -4.85 -2.70 -1.14
CA ASP A 29 -5.86 -2.36 -2.12
C ASP A 29 -6.11 -3.51 -3.11
N PRO A 30 -7.32 -3.58 -3.70
CA PRO A 30 -7.69 -4.64 -4.63
C PRO A 30 -6.73 -4.77 -5.82
N GLY A 31 -6.15 -3.66 -6.29
CA GLY A 31 -5.20 -3.66 -7.42
C GLY A 31 -3.91 -4.41 -7.11
N ASN A 32 -3.31 -4.17 -5.94
CA ASN A 32 -2.12 -4.91 -5.52
C ASN A 32 -2.42 -6.41 -5.32
N ILE A 33 -3.57 -6.75 -4.73
CA ILE A 33 -3.98 -8.15 -4.53
C ILE A 33 -4.22 -8.86 -5.87
N GLU A 34 -4.85 -8.19 -6.84
CA GLU A 34 -5.08 -8.72 -8.18
C GLU A 34 -3.76 -8.99 -8.90
N SER A 35 -2.81 -8.05 -8.86
CA SER A 35 -1.49 -8.21 -9.47
C SER A 35 -0.69 -9.36 -8.84
N ASP A 36 -0.72 -9.49 -7.51
CA ASP A 36 -0.07 -10.59 -6.79
C ASP A 36 -0.71 -11.94 -7.12
N LEU A 37 -2.04 -12.02 -7.22
CA LEU A 37 -2.75 -13.24 -7.60
C LEU A 37 -2.48 -13.61 -9.06
N GLN A 38 -2.46 -12.65 -9.98
CA GLN A 38 -2.17 -12.89 -11.39
C GLN A 38 -0.73 -13.37 -11.60
N SER A 39 0.22 -12.72 -10.93
CA SER A 39 1.62 -13.13 -11.00
C SER A 39 1.86 -14.51 -10.36
N GLY A 40 1.16 -14.83 -9.27
CA GLY A 40 1.14 -16.17 -8.66
C GLY A 40 0.51 -17.24 -9.57
N ALA A 41 -0.53 -16.91 -10.32
CA ALA A 41 -1.17 -17.85 -11.25
C ALA A 41 -0.29 -18.17 -12.46
N ILE A 42 0.45 -17.19 -12.99
CA ILE A 42 1.30 -17.35 -14.17
C ILE A 42 2.68 -17.89 -13.78
N ALA A 43 3.36 -17.23 -12.84
CA ALA A 43 4.75 -17.53 -12.50
C ALA A 43 4.90 -18.50 -11.31
N ASN A 44 3.79 -18.93 -10.68
CA ASN A 44 3.78 -19.81 -9.53
C ASN A 44 4.73 -19.27 -8.43
N TYR A 45 5.64 -20.10 -7.93
CA TYR A 45 6.57 -19.76 -6.85
C TYR A 45 7.87 -19.09 -7.33
N ARG A 46 8.04 -18.84 -8.64
CA ARG A 46 9.34 -18.42 -9.21
C ARG A 46 9.64 -16.93 -8.98
N LEU A 47 8.62 -16.09 -8.82
CA LEU A 47 8.75 -14.64 -8.60
C LEU A 47 8.68 -14.23 -7.12
N LEU A 48 8.52 -15.19 -6.19
CA LEU A 48 8.42 -14.90 -4.77
C LEU A 48 9.64 -14.15 -4.21
N TRP A 49 10.86 -14.51 -4.63
CA TRP A 49 12.08 -13.81 -4.23
C TRP A 49 12.09 -12.35 -4.73
N LEU A 50 11.54 -12.11 -5.93
CA LEU A 50 11.46 -10.78 -6.52
C LEU A 50 10.42 -9.95 -5.78
N LEU A 51 9.25 -10.51 -5.49
CA LEU A 51 8.22 -9.89 -4.66
C LEU A 51 8.79 -9.50 -3.30
N LEU A 52 9.48 -10.43 -2.62
CA LEU A 52 10.12 -10.15 -1.32
C LEU A 52 11.12 -9.00 -1.42
N LEU A 53 12.00 -9.02 -2.44
CA LEU A 53 13.00 -7.97 -2.65
C LEU A 53 12.35 -6.62 -2.97
N ALA A 54 11.32 -6.62 -3.81
CA ALA A 54 10.53 -5.45 -4.14
C ALA A 54 9.89 -4.87 -2.88
N THR A 55 9.23 -5.68 -2.05
CA THR A 55 8.64 -5.23 -0.78
C THR A 55 9.68 -4.66 0.18
N LEU A 56 10.86 -5.29 0.28
CA LEU A 56 11.97 -4.75 1.10
C LEU A 56 12.46 -3.39 0.58
N MET A 57 12.59 -3.23 -0.74
CA MET A 57 12.92 -1.95 -1.36
C MET A 57 11.83 -0.90 -1.14
N GLY A 58 10.56 -1.28 -1.28
CA GLY A 58 9.40 -0.42 -1.01
C GLY A 58 9.40 0.08 0.43
N LEU A 59 9.58 -0.82 1.40
CA LEU A 59 9.71 -0.47 2.82
C LEU A 59 10.89 0.49 3.06
N PHE A 60 12.02 0.27 2.40
CA PHE A 60 13.18 1.16 2.51
C PHE A 60 12.88 2.56 1.96
N LEU A 61 12.31 2.66 0.75
CA LEU A 61 11.93 3.94 0.14
C LEU A 61 10.87 4.66 0.96
N GLN A 62 9.90 3.93 1.50
CA GLN A 62 8.83 4.50 2.31
C GLN A 62 9.33 5.01 3.66
N ARG A 63 10.34 4.38 4.25
CA ARG A 63 11.08 4.92 5.41
C ARG A 63 11.83 6.20 5.08
N LEU A 64 12.43 6.30 3.89
CA LEU A 64 13.08 7.53 3.44
C LEU A 64 12.07 8.67 3.24
N ALA A 65 10.93 8.38 2.60
CA ALA A 65 9.85 9.35 2.42
C ALA A 65 9.30 9.86 3.76
N ALA A 66 9.09 8.96 4.72
CA ALA A 66 8.70 9.32 6.08
C ALA A 66 9.76 10.20 6.76
N ARG A 67 11.04 9.81 6.71
CA ARG A 67 12.15 10.56 7.29
C ARG A 67 12.29 11.96 6.68
N LEU A 68 12.07 12.09 5.37
CA LEU A 68 12.06 13.38 4.69
C LEU A 68 10.95 14.29 5.24
N GLY A 69 9.74 13.77 5.42
CA GLY A 69 8.62 14.51 6.01
C GLY A 69 8.87 14.93 7.45
N VAL A 70 9.45 14.04 8.27
CA VAL A 70 9.81 14.35 9.68
C VAL A 70 10.91 15.40 9.77
N VAL A 71 11.99 15.26 9.02
CA VAL A 71 13.20 16.09 9.17
C VAL A 71 13.06 17.44 8.48
N SER A 72 12.51 17.49 7.26
CA SER A 72 12.37 18.75 6.52
C SER A 72 11.12 19.54 6.96
N GLY A 73 10.12 18.87 7.54
CA GLY A 73 8.82 19.45 7.84
C GLY A 73 8.01 19.86 6.61
N ARG A 74 8.50 19.51 5.40
CA ARG A 74 7.89 19.75 4.09
C ARG A 74 7.44 18.43 3.47
N HIS A 75 6.37 18.46 2.67
CA HIS A 75 5.94 17.27 1.92
C HIS A 75 6.81 17.05 0.69
N LEU A 76 6.88 15.81 0.18
CA LEU A 76 7.74 15.47 -0.96
C LEU A 76 7.46 16.37 -2.17
N ALA A 77 6.19 16.70 -2.44
CA ALA A 77 5.84 17.61 -3.52
C ALA A 77 6.29 19.07 -3.30
N GLU A 78 6.45 19.54 -2.05
CA GLU A 78 6.97 20.88 -1.70
C GLU A 78 8.47 20.91 -2.00
N VAL A 79 9.18 19.85 -1.61
CA VAL A 79 10.62 19.70 -1.93
C VAL A 79 10.85 19.61 -3.43
N CYS A 80 10.03 18.82 -4.15
CA CYS A 80 10.10 18.77 -5.60
C CYS A 80 9.74 20.13 -6.25
N TYR A 81 8.85 20.91 -5.64
CA TYR A 81 8.50 22.23 -6.14
C TYR A 81 9.68 23.21 -6.04
N ASP A 82 10.43 23.15 -4.94
CA ASP A 82 11.54 24.07 -4.65
C ASP A 82 12.82 23.73 -5.43
N GLU A 83 13.10 22.43 -5.62
CA GLU A 83 14.35 21.97 -6.26
C GLU A 83 14.28 21.88 -7.79
N TYR A 84 13.09 21.64 -8.38
CA TYR A 84 12.97 21.41 -9.81
C TYR A 84 12.52 22.65 -10.60
N PRO A 85 13.05 22.85 -11.83
CA PRO A 85 12.58 23.93 -12.70
C PRO A 85 11.13 23.68 -13.16
N THR A 86 10.42 24.77 -13.49
CA THR A 86 9.00 24.77 -13.88
C THR A 86 8.57 23.68 -14.89
N PRO A 87 9.31 23.36 -15.98
CA PRO A 87 8.90 22.29 -16.89
C PRO A 87 8.93 20.90 -16.25
N ALA A 88 9.95 20.59 -15.43
CA ALA A 88 10.06 19.29 -14.76
C ALA A 88 8.94 19.10 -13.73
N ARG A 89 8.58 20.17 -13.01
CA ARG A 89 7.47 20.15 -12.04
C ARG A 89 6.13 19.80 -12.70
N ILE A 90 5.83 20.38 -13.86
CA ILE A 90 4.56 20.12 -14.56
C ILE A 90 4.51 18.67 -15.02
N ILE A 91 5.61 18.13 -15.57
CA ILE A 91 5.69 16.74 -15.99
C ILE A 91 5.48 15.80 -14.79
N LEU A 92 6.14 16.07 -13.66
CA LEU A 92 5.96 15.29 -12.44
C LEU A 92 4.52 15.31 -11.94
N TRP A 93 3.88 16.48 -11.95
CA TRP A 93 2.47 16.60 -11.56
C TRP A 93 1.57 15.76 -12.48
N ILE A 94 1.72 15.86 -13.80
CA ILE A 94 0.94 15.05 -14.75
C ILE A 94 1.17 13.55 -14.54
N MET A 95 2.42 13.12 -14.32
CA MET A 95 2.72 11.71 -14.06
C MET A 95 2.04 11.18 -12.80
N VAL A 96 2.02 11.99 -11.72
CA VAL A 96 1.36 11.61 -10.47
C VAL A 96 -0.16 11.56 -10.64
N GLU A 97 -0.77 12.53 -11.32
CA GLU A 97 -2.21 12.53 -11.61
C GLU A 97 -2.63 11.30 -12.42
N VAL A 98 -1.88 10.98 -13.49
CA VAL A 98 -2.13 9.77 -14.29
C VAL A 98 -1.99 8.50 -13.45
N ALA A 99 -1.00 8.44 -12.56
CA ALA A 99 -0.83 7.30 -11.66
C ALA A 99 -2.00 7.15 -10.66
N ILE A 100 -2.52 8.25 -10.13
CA ILE A 100 -3.68 8.23 -9.22
C ILE A 100 -4.93 7.75 -9.96
N ILE A 101 -5.19 8.27 -11.17
CA ILE A 101 -6.31 7.84 -12.01
C ILE A 101 -6.20 6.35 -12.35
N GLY A 102 -4.99 5.87 -12.66
CA GLY A 102 -4.73 4.45 -12.93
C GLY A 102 -5.03 3.56 -11.72
N SER A 103 -4.63 3.99 -10.52
CA SER A 103 -4.90 3.27 -9.28
C SER A 103 -6.40 3.21 -8.97
N ASP A 104 -7.11 4.33 -9.10
CA ASP A 104 -8.56 4.41 -8.88
C ASP A 104 -9.33 3.52 -9.87
N MET A 105 -8.88 3.47 -11.13
CA MET A 105 -9.47 2.59 -12.14
C MET A 105 -9.34 1.10 -11.75
N GLN A 106 -8.18 0.68 -11.22
CA GLN A 106 -7.99 -0.70 -10.75
C GLN A 106 -8.89 -1.02 -9.54
N GLU A 107 -9.04 -0.08 -8.59
CA GLU A 107 -9.91 -0.24 -7.43
C GLU A 107 -11.38 -0.45 -7.85
N VAL A 108 -11.88 0.36 -8.80
CA VAL A 108 -13.24 0.25 -9.34
C VAL A 108 -13.45 -1.07 -10.10
N ILE A 109 -12.46 -1.52 -10.89
CA ILE A 109 -12.56 -2.77 -11.64
C ILE A 109 -12.55 -3.98 -10.69
N GLY A 110 -11.61 -4.02 -9.75
CA GLY A 110 -11.48 -5.12 -8.80
C GLY A 110 -12.73 -5.29 -7.93
N THR A 111 -13.30 -4.19 -7.45
CA THR A 111 -14.55 -4.21 -6.68
C THR A 111 -15.76 -4.62 -7.52
N ALA A 112 -15.88 -4.16 -8.77
CA ALA A 112 -16.95 -4.59 -9.67
C ALA A 112 -16.88 -6.10 -9.98
N ILE A 113 -15.68 -6.65 -10.18
CA ILE A 113 -15.46 -8.08 -10.39
C ILE A 113 -15.80 -8.87 -9.12
N ALA A 114 -15.38 -8.39 -7.94
CA ALA A 114 -15.71 -9.02 -6.66
C ALA A 114 -17.23 -9.09 -6.43
N ILE A 115 -17.97 -8.02 -6.71
CA ILE A 115 -19.44 -7.99 -6.60
C ILE A 115 -20.07 -8.97 -7.60
N ASN A 116 -19.57 -9.04 -8.84
CA ASN A 116 -20.06 -9.96 -9.84
C ASN A 116 -19.89 -11.43 -9.41
N LEU A 117 -18.73 -11.78 -8.85
CA LEU A 117 -18.42 -13.11 -8.32
C LEU A 117 -19.27 -13.45 -7.09
N LEU A 118 -19.38 -12.55 -6.11
CA LEU A 118 -20.19 -12.74 -4.91
C LEU A 118 -21.68 -12.94 -5.23
N SER A 119 -22.14 -12.28 -6.29
CA SER A 119 -23.52 -12.39 -6.76
C SER A 119 -23.73 -13.59 -7.68
N PHE A 120 -22.78 -14.51 -7.83
CA PHE A 120 -22.86 -15.65 -8.76
C PHE A 120 -23.26 -15.23 -10.20
N GLY A 121 -22.85 -14.05 -10.64
CA GLY A 121 -23.18 -13.50 -11.96
C GLY A 121 -24.55 -12.82 -12.08
N TYR A 122 -25.34 -12.69 -11.01
CA TYR A 122 -26.63 -11.98 -11.04
C TYR A 122 -26.48 -10.47 -11.27
N ILE A 123 -25.38 -9.87 -10.79
CA ILE A 123 -25.12 -8.44 -10.95
C ILE A 123 -24.13 -8.25 -12.10
N PRO A 124 -24.51 -7.61 -13.22
CA PRO A 124 -23.60 -7.35 -14.33
C PRO A 124 -22.55 -6.30 -13.96
N LEU A 125 -21.40 -6.33 -14.63
CA LEU A 125 -20.25 -5.45 -14.34
C LEU A 125 -20.62 -3.95 -14.30
N TRP A 126 -21.47 -3.48 -15.21
CA TRP A 126 -21.91 -2.07 -15.23
C TRP A 126 -22.69 -1.68 -13.96
N ALA A 127 -23.46 -2.61 -13.38
CA ALA A 127 -24.17 -2.39 -12.13
C ALA A 127 -23.21 -2.45 -10.92
N GLY A 128 -22.17 -3.30 -10.99
CA GLY A 128 -21.06 -3.31 -10.03
C GLY A 128 -20.37 -1.94 -9.96
N VAL A 129 -20.06 -1.34 -11.11
CA VAL A 129 -19.44 0.00 -11.19
C VAL A 129 -20.35 1.10 -10.60
N LEU A 130 -21.67 1.01 -10.78
CA LEU A 130 -22.59 1.97 -10.17
C LEU A 130 -22.62 1.87 -8.63
N ILE A 131 -22.50 0.65 -8.10
CA ILE A 131 -22.43 0.41 -6.65
C ILE A 131 -21.13 0.96 -6.08
N THR A 132 -20.01 0.81 -6.78
CA THR A 132 -18.70 1.31 -6.31
C THR A 132 -18.64 2.83 -6.31
N ILE A 133 -19.28 3.50 -7.28
CA ILE A 133 -19.45 4.95 -7.24
C ILE A 133 -20.23 5.37 -5.98
N LEU A 134 -21.31 4.65 -5.63
CA LEU A 134 -22.06 4.95 -4.41
C LEU A 134 -21.21 4.72 -3.14
N ASP A 135 -20.39 3.68 -3.13
CA ASP A 135 -19.49 3.37 -2.01
C ASP A 135 -18.41 4.44 -1.82
N THR A 136 -17.76 4.91 -2.90
CA THR A 136 -16.76 5.99 -2.82
C THR A 136 -17.37 7.31 -2.33
N PHE A 137 -18.59 7.65 -2.77
CA PHE A 137 -19.32 8.78 -2.21
C PHE A 137 -19.63 8.59 -0.72
N THR A 138 -20.06 7.39 -0.33
CA THR A 138 -20.34 7.06 1.09
C THR A 138 -19.08 7.16 1.93
N PHE A 139 -17.94 6.70 1.41
CA PHE A 139 -16.64 6.81 2.04
C PHE A 139 -16.20 8.26 2.23
N LEU A 140 -16.38 9.11 1.23
CA LEU A 140 -16.08 10.55 1.31
C LEU A 140 -16.93 11.25 2.38
N PHE A 141 -18.18 10.81 2.56
CA PHE A 141 -19.03 11.26 3.67
C PHE A 141 -18.55 10.73 5.02
N LEU A 142 -18.02 9.51 5.08
CA LEU A 142 -17.46 8.89 6.28
C LEU A 142 -16.17 9.57 6.75
N ASP A 143 -15.36 10.13 5.84
CA ASP A 143 -14.14 10.87 6.17
C ASP A 143 -14.44 12.08 7.09
N LYS A 144 -15.61 12.71 6.94
CA LYS A 144 -16.08 13.78 7.85
C LYS A 144 -16.39 13.30 9.28
N TYR A 145 -16.59 12.01 9.52
CA TYR A 145 -17.00 11.47 10.83
C TYR A 145 -15.84 11.12 11.78
N GLY A 146 -14.59 11.25 11.32
CA GLY A 146 -13.37 11.22 12.14
C GLY A 146 -12.49 9.99 11.97
N LEU A 147 -11.19 10.24 11.79
CA LEU A 147 -10.11 9.26 11.52
C LEU A 147 -10.17 7.98 12.37
N ARG A 148 -10.45 8.08 13.67
CA ARG A 148 -10.35 6.91 14.58
C ARG A 148 -11.42 5.85 14.35
N LYS A 149 -12.62 6.23 13.89
CA LYS A 149 -13.69 5.27 13.55
C LYS A 149 -13.40 4.56 12.24
N LEU A 150 -12.84 5.31 11.29
CA LEU A 150 -12.44 4.84 9.98
C LEU A 150 -11.25 3.85 10.09
N GLU A 151 -10.27 4.12 10.95
CA GLU A 151 -9.20 3.16 11.29
C GLU A 151 -9.74 1.82 11.80
N PHE A 152 -10.73 1.84 12.71
CA PHE A 152 -11.32 0.59 13.23
C PHE A 152 -12.10 -0.18 12.16
N PHE A 153 -12.82 0.52 11.28
CA PHE A 153 -13.55 -0.08 10.16
C PHE A 153 -12.60 -0.80 9.20
N PHE A 154 -11.52 -0.15 8.76
CA PHE A 154 -10.50 -0.80 7.93
C PHE A 154 -9.76 -1.93 8.64
N GLY A 155 -9.49 -1.80 9.93
CA GLY A 155 -8.91 -2.90 10.72
C GLY A 155 -9.77 -4.15 10.74
N LEU A 156 -11.10 -3.98 10.81
CA LEU A 156 -12.03 -5.09 10.71
C LEU A 156 -11.99 -5.73 9.32
N LEU A 157 -11.99 -4.94 8.24
CA LEU A 157 -11.91 -5.44 6.86
C LEU A 157 -10.61 -6.23 6.59
N ILE A 158 -9.46 -5.69 7.00
CA ILE A 158 -8.17 -6.37 6.87
C ILE A 158 -8.15 -7.67 7.67
N THR A 159 -8.73 -7.67 8.87
CA THR A 159 -8.79 -8.89 9.69
C THR A 159 -9.60 -9.98 9.00
N ILE A 160 -10.75 -9.63 8.39
CA ILE A 160 -11.55 -10.58 7.62
C ILE A 160 -10.73 -11.16 6.47
N MET A 161 -10.06 -10.31 5.69
CA MET A 161 -9.22 -10.72 4.57
C MET A 161 -8.05 -11.62 5.00
N ALA A 162 -7.38 -11.28 6.10
CA ALA A 162 -6.29 -12.08 6.65
C ALA A 162 -6.77 -13.47 7.10
N VAL A 163 -7.95 -13.55 7.70
CA VAL A 163 -8.54 -14.82 8.14
C VAL A 163 -8.96 -15.67 6.94
N THR A 164 -9.58 -15.09 5.91
CA THR A 164 -10.01 -15.84 4.72
C THR A 164 -8.81 -16.36 3.92
N PHE A 165 -7.81 -15.52 3.62
CA PHE A 165 -6.59 -15.98 2.94
C PHE A 165 -5.78 -16.97 3.81
N GLY A 166 -5.73 -16.75 5.13
CA GLY A 166 -5.10 -17.69 6.05
C GLY A 166 -5.78 -19.06 6.05
N TYR A 167 -7.12 -19.10 5.97
CA TYR A 167 -7.87 -20.34 5.84
C TYR A 167 -7.59 -21.05 4.51
N GLU A 168 -7.66 -20.33 3.38
CA GLU A 168 -7.32 -20.86 2.05
C GLU A 168 -5.91 -21.46 2.01
N TYR A 169 -4.93 -20.76 2.59
CA TYR A 169 -3.55 -21.25 2.68
C TYR A 169 -3.43 -22.59 3.42
N ILE A 170 -4.18 -22.76 4.52
CA ILE A 170 -4.18 -24.01 5.31
C ILE A 170 -4.88 -25.15 4.55
N VAL A 171 -5.94 -24.84 3.80
CA VAL A 171 -6.69 -25.84 3.02
C VAL A 171 -5.90 -26.33 1.81
N VAL A 172 -5.27 -25.41 1.08
CA VAL A 172 -4.48 -25.71 -0.13
C VAL A 172 -3.21 -26.51 0.22
N LYS A 173 -2.68 -26.37 1.44
CA LYS A 173 -1.45 -27.03 1.92
C LYS A 173 -0.31 -26.97 0.88
N PRO A 174 0.16 -25.77 0.52
CA PRO A 174 1.21 -25.64 -0.47
C PRO A 174 2.50 -26.30 0.02
N ASP A 175 3.28 -26.86 -0.91
CA ASP A 175 4.58 -27.43 -0.61
C ASP A 175 5.52 -26.36 -0.07
N GLN A 176 5.76 -26.41 1.24
CA GLN A 176 6.56 -25.45 1.98
C GLN A 176 8.01 -25.41 1.47
N VAL A 177 8.52 -26.54 0.96
CA VAL A 177 9.89 -26.62 0.44
C VAL A 177 10.02 -25.82 -0.85
N SER A 178 9.08 -25.96 -1.77
CA SER A 178 9.03 -25.18 -3.01
C SER A 178 8.79 -23.69 -2.73
N LEU A 179 7.97 -23.36 -1.74
CA LEU A 179 7.72 -21.98 -1.28
C LEU A 179 9.00 -21.30 -0.76
N LEU A 180 9.70 -21.97 0.17
CA LEU A 180 10.96 -21.46 0.73
C LEU A 180 12.06 -21.35 -0.33
N ARG A 181 12.14 -22.31 -1.25
CA ARG A 181 13.07 -22.22 -2.40
C ARG A 181 12.71 -21.03 -3.30
N GLY A 182 11.44 -20.83 -3.61
CA GLY A 182 10.98 -19.68 -4.40
C GLY A 182 11.23 -18.33 -3.73
N LEU A 183 11.24 -18.29 -2.39
CA LEU A 183 11.47 -17.08 -1.60
C LEU A 183 12.95 -16.68 -1.52
N PHE A 184 13.86 -17.66 -1.40
CA PHE A 184 15.28 -17.40 -1.14
C PHE A 184 16.22 -17.67 -2.32
N VAL A 185 15.81 -18.47 -3.30
CA VAL A 185 16.64 -18.84 -4.44
C VAL A 185 16.22 -18.01 -5.65
N PRO A 186 17.04 -17.01 -6.07
CA PRO A 186 16.79 -16.27 -7.30
C PRO A 186 17.15 -17.16 -8.50
N SER A 187 16.24 -18.05 -8.87
CA SER A 187 16.39 -18.90 -10.05
C SER A 187 15.06 -18.98 -10.77
N CYS A 188 15.05 -18.53 -12.02
CA CYS A 188 13.93 -18.75 -12.93
C CYS A 188 14.39 -19.65 -14.09
N PRO A 189 14.43 -20.98 -13.90
CA PRO A 189 14.74 -21.88 -15.00
C PRO A 189 13.59 -21.83 -16.01
N GLY A 190 13.83 -21.21 -17.17
CA GLY A 190 12.88 -21.11 -18.27
C GLY A 190 11.92 -19.92 -18.21
N CYS A 191 12.29 -18.79 -17.59
CA CYS A 191 11.52 -17.55 -17.69
C CYS A 191 11.35 -17.13 -19.16
N GLY A 192 10.11 -17.06 -19.63
CA GLY A 192 9.74 -16.50 -20.91
C GLY A 192 9.33 -15.03 -20.81
N TRP A 193 8.76 -14.51 -21.89
CA TRP A 193 8.16 -13.17 -21.93
C TRP A 193 7.05 -12.95 -20.89
N PRO A 194 6.12 -13.91 -20.64
CA PRO A 194 5.04 -13.71 -19.66
C PRO A 194 5.54 -13.53 -18.23
N GLU A 195 6.55 -14.29 -17.81
CA GLU A 195 7.11 -14.18 -16.46
C GLU A 195 7.88 -12.87 -16.27
N LEU A 196 8.50 -12.35 -17.33
CA LEU A 196 9.18 -11.06 -17.29
C LEU A 196 8.18 -9.89 -17.20
N GLU A 197 7.05 -9.99 -17.92
CA GLU A 197 5.97 -9.02 -17.80
C GLU A 197 5.40 -8.99 -16.38
N GLN A 198 5.17 -10.16 -15.77
CA GLN A 198 4.73 -10.26 -14.38
C GLN A 198 5.80 -9.75 -13.39
N ALA A 199 7.08 -9.99 -13.65
CA ALA A 199 8.17 -9.48 -12.83
C ALA A 199 8.22 -7.94 -12.82
N VAL A 200 8.06 -7.32 -13.99
CA VAL A 200 7.98 -5.86 -14.11
C VAL A 200 6.70 -5.32 -13.45
N GLY A 201 5.58 -6.04 -13.60
CA GLY A 201 4.32 -5.73 -12.92
C GLY A 201 4.46 -5.69 -11.40
N ILE A 202 5.03 -6.73 -10.79
CA ILE A 202 5.30 -6.79 -9.35
C ILE A 202 6.17 -5.60 -8.90
N LEU A 203 7.25 -5.30 -9.62
CA LEU A 203 8.11 -4.17 -9.28
C LEU A 203 7.37 -2.83 -9.37
N GLY A 204 6.53 -2.66 -10.39
CA GLY A 204 5.71 -1.46 -10.58
C GLY A 204 4.64 -1.30 -9.50
N ALA A 205 3.96 -2.39 -9.12
CA ALA A 205 2.94 -2.40 -8.09
C ALA A 205 3.49 -2.00 -6.71
N VAL A 206 4.68 -2.48 -6.36
CA VAL A 206 5.28 -2.16 -5.05
C VAL A 206 5.77 -0.70 -4.95
N VAL A 207 6.25 -0.14 -6.06
CA VAL A 207 6.80 1.23 -6.11
C VAL A 207 5.71 2.19 -6.61
N MET A 208 4.66 2.40 -5.80
CA MET A 208 3.60 3.38 -6.05
C MET A 208 4.08 4.81 -5.70
N PRO A 209 4.33 5.70 -6.69
CA PRO A 209 4.90 7.02 -6.42
C PRO A 209 3.99 7.89 -5.56
N HIS A 210 2.66 7.82 -5.79
CA HIS A 210 1.66 8.58 -5.05
C HIS A 210 1.64 8.23 -3.55
N ASN A 211 1.92 6.96 -3.20
CA ASN A 211 2.01 6.53 -1.80
C ASN A 211 3.17 7.20 -1.05
N PHE A 212 4.29 7.50 -1.73
CA PHE A 212 5.39 8.25 -1.11
C PHE A 212 5.01 9.71 -0.83
N TYR A 213 4.31 10.37 -1.75
CA TYR A 213 3.77 11.71 -1.54
C TYR A 213 2.79 11.73 -0.37
N LEU A 214 1.82 10.81 -0.36
CA LEU A 214 0.83 10.68 0.70
C LEU A 214 1.49 10.41 2.07
N HIS A 215 2.49 9.54 2.14
CA HIS A 215 3.18 9.23 3.40
C HIS A 215 3.92 10.44 3.96
N SER A 216 4.63 11.19 3.11
CA SER A 216 5.29 12.42 3.54
C SER A 216 4.30 13.46 4.07
N ALA A 217 3.09 13.54 3.50
CA ALA A 217 2.03 14.46 3.92
C ALA A 217 1.34 14.02 5.23
N LEU A 218 1.02 12.74 5.38
CA LEU A 218 0.40 12.19 6.60
C LEU A 218 1.33 12.27 7.82
N VAL A 219 2.64 12.13 7.61
CA VAL A 219 3.62 12.33 8.67
C VAL A 219 3.69 13.80 9.12
N LYS A 220 3.45 14.76 8.21
CA LYS A 220 3.39 16.20 8.51
C LYS A 220 2.08 16.61 9.21
N SER A 221 0.94 15.99 8.88
CA SER A 221 -0.37 16.38 9.44
C SER A 221 -0.50 16.12 10.95
N ARG A 222 0.41 15.32 11.52
CA ARG A 222 0.57 15.22 12.97
C ARG A 222 1.57 16.24 13.47
N ASP A 223 1.08 17.09 14.36
CA ASP A 223 1.84 18.11 15.05
C ASP A 223 2.94 17.47 15.93
N ILE A 224 4.11 17.28 15.33
CA ILE A 224 5.33 16.93 16.05
C ILE A 224 5.87 18.25 16.58
N ASP A 225 5.90 18.41 17.91
CA ASP A 225 6.47 19.59 18.56
C ASP A 225 7.96 19.74 18.18
N ARG A 226 8.24 20.65 17.24
CA ARG A 226 9.54 20.85 16.58
C ARG A 226 10.60 21.47 17.47
N ASN A 227 10.26 21.81 18.72
CA ASN A 227 11.19 22.41 19.68
C ASN A 227 12.03 21.39 20.47
N ASN A 228 11.81 20.07 20.27
CA ASN A 228 12.54 19.05 21.02
C ASN A 228 13.27 18.05 20.08
N PRO A 229 14.60 18.21 19.87
CA PRO A 229 15.39 17.39 18.94
C PRO A 229 15.36 15.88 19.22
N SER A 230 14.95 15.46 20.42
CA SER A 230 14.86 14.05 20.83
C SER A 230 13.63 13.31 20.31
N LEU A 231 12.64 13.99 19.73
CA LEU A 231 11.43 13.37 19.15
C LEU A 231 11.51 13.18 17.62
N VAL A 232 12.54 13.74 16.99
CA VAL A 232 12.74 13.72 15.52
C VAL A 232 13.51 12.47 15.08
N CYS A 233 14.18 11.79 16.01
CA CYS A 233 14.97 10.58 15.77
C CYS A 233 14.50 9.43 16.68
N SER A 234 13.35 8.83 16.36
CA SER A 234 13.00 7.48 16.82
C SER A 234 12.28 6.72 15.71
#